data_AF-W2DZ82-F1
#
_entry.id   AF-W2DZ82-F1
#
_cell.length_a   1.000
_cell.length_b   1.000
_cell.length_c   1.000
_cell.angle_alpha   90.00
_cell.angle_beta   90.00
_cell.angle_gamma   90.00
#
_symmetry.space_group_name_H-M   'P 1'
#
loop_
_entity.id
_entity.type
_entity.pdbx_description
1 polymer ?
#
loop_
_entity_poly.entity_id
_entity_poly.type
_entity_poly.pdbx_seq_one_letter_code
_entity_poly.pdbx_strand_id
1 'polypeptide(L)'
;MSHSDGLLGEVETLRRLRRHRADRAERALREARRAQQALLANIRQAEAALEQIRRDEAERSAQLLSEHQGQVLNLQALKSWGAQERSLSANTRRGMGQLEALQGQQEERQTCVGRAQMQVTACLRQVEKLQELSLLLAQEPTWPRFQINPPSVHARVTDERSESPQWWASCLQS
;
A
#
# COMPACT_ATOMS: atom_id res chain seq x y z
N MET A 1 -32.62 -32.10 2.28
CA MET A 1 -31.91 -30.83 2.02
C MET A 1 -31.15 -31.00 0.73
N SER A 2 -31.29 -30.08 -0.21
CA SER A 2 -30.64 -30.19 -1.52
C SER A 2 -29.15 -29.87 -1.39
N HIS A 3 -28.30 -30.50 -2.19
CA HIS A 3 -26.85 -30.24 -2.22
C HIS A 3 -26.53 -28.74 -2.39
N SER A 4 -27.31 -28.04 -3.22
CA SER A 4 -27.20 -26.59 -3.46
C SER A 4 -27.50 -25.74 -2.22
N ASP A 5 -28.39 -26.17 -1.31
CA ASP A 5 -28.70 -25.43 -0.07
C ASP A 5 -27.52 -25.46 0.90
N GLY A 6 -26.81 -26.60 0.96
CA GLY A 6 -25.57 -26.74 1.75
C GLY A 6 -24.45 -25.84 1.20
N LEU A 7 -24.26 -25.84 -0.12
CA LEU A 7 -23.26 -24.99 -0.80
C LEU A 7 -23.55 -23.49 -0.62
N LEU A 8 -24.81 -23.08 -0.68
CA LEU A 8 -25.20 -21.69 -0.41
C LEU A 8 -24.85 -21.26 1.02
N GLY A 9 -25.03 -22.14 2.01
CA GLY A 9 -24.61 -21.92 3.39
C GLY A 9 -23.09 -21.71 3.52
N GLU A 10 -22.30 -22.56 2.88
CA GLU A 10 -20.83 -22.44 2.88
C GLU A 10 -20.36 -21.14 2.18
N VAL A 11 -20.95 -20.79 1.04
CA VAL A 11 -20.64 -19.55 0.32
C VAL A 11 -20.98 -18.31 1.15
N GLU A 12 -22.08 -18.33 1.92
CA GLU A 12 -22.42 -17.26 2.84
C GLU A 12 -21.37 -17.10 3.95
N THR A 13 -20.89 -18.20 4.54
CA THR A 13 -19.81 -18.12 5.54
C THR A 13 -18.52 -17.55 4.96
N LEU A 14 -18.14 -17.96 3.75
CA LEU A 14 -16.99 -17.41 3.04
C LEU A 14 -17.17 -15.93 2.72
N ARG A 15 -18.38 -15.50 2.34
CA ARG A 15 -18.68 -14.09 2.04
C ARG A 15 -18.46 -13.21 3.27
N ARG A 16 -18.94 -13.65 4.44
CA ARG A 16 -18.72 -12.94 5.71
C ARG A 16 -17.24 -12.81 6.05
N LEU A 17 -16.47 -13.89 5.89
CA LEU A 17 -15.03 -13.88 6.12
C LEU A 17 -14.30 -12.90 5.19
N ARG A 18 -14.62 -12.91 3.89
CA ARG A 18 -13.98 -12.01 2.91
C ARG A 18 -14.39 -10.56 3.12
N ARG A 19 -15.63 -10.29 3.51
CA ARG A 19 -16.09 -8.95 3.90
C ARG A 19 -15.33 -8.43 5.11
N HIS A 20 -15.13 -9.25 6.15
CA HIS A 20 -14.31 -8.86 7.28
C HIS A 20 -12.85 -8.53 6.86
N ARG A 21 -12.26 -9.31 5.94
CA ARG A 21 -10.91 -9.00 5.42
C ARG A 21 -10.88 -7.68 4.65
N ALA A 22 -11.90 -7.39 3.85
CA ALA A 22 -12.05 -6.11 3.17
C ALA A 22 -12.17 -4.95 4.17
N ASP A 23 -13.01 -5.09 5.20
CA ASP A 23 -13.16 -4.08 6.26
C ASP A 23 -11.84 -3.82 6.99
N ARG A 24 -11.04 -4.87 7.24
CA ARG A 24 -9.70 -4.73 7.86
C ARG A 24 -8.73 -4.01 6.92
N ALA A 25 -8.72 -4.36 5.64
CA ALA A 25 -7.89 -3.68 4.64
C ALA A 25 -8.26 -2.19 4.53
N GLU A 26 -9.55 -1.85 4.58
CA GLU A 26 -10.00 -0.47 4.57
C GLU A 26 -9.57 0.31 5.82
N ARG A 27 -9.65 -0.31 7.00
CA ARG A 27 -9.14 0.30 8.24
C ARG A 27 -7.64 0.58 8.12
N ALA A 28 -6.86 -0.39 7.65
CA ALA A 28 -5.43 -0.21 7.42
C ALA A 28 -5.12 0.91 6.42
N LEU A 29 -5.92 1.05 5.34
CA LEU A 29 -5.79 2.16 4.41
C LEU A 29 -6.09 3.52 5.06
N ARG A 30 -7.12 3.60 5.90
CA ARG A 30 -7.45 4.84 6.63
C ARG A 30 -6.33 5.21 7.61
N GLU A 31 -5.76 4.24 8.32
CA GLU A 31 -4.61 4.44 9.21
C GLU A 31 -3.37 4.91 8.45
N ALA A 32 -3.04 4.28 7.32
CA ALA A 32 -1.93 4.70 6.46
C ALA A 32 -2.10 6.14 5.95
N ARG A 33 -3.31 6.52 5.53
CA ARG A 33 -3.62 7.89 5.10
C ARG A 33 -3.52 8.89 6.25
N ARG A 34 -3.99 8.54 7.45
CA ARG A 34 -3.84 9.40 8.64
C ARG A 34 -2.37 9.60 8.99
N ALA A 35 -1.55 8.55 8.93
CA ALA A 35 -0.11 8.66 9.15
C ALA A 35 0.57 9.56 8.10
N GLN A 36 0.16 9.46 6.84
CA GLN A 36 0.64 10.36 5.77
C GLN A 36 0.25 11.83 6.05
N GLN A 37 -1.00 12.08 6.45
CA GLN A 37 -1.46 13.42 6.79
C GLN A 37 -0.71 14.01 7.99
N ALA A 38 -0.46 13.19 9.02
CA ALA A 38 0.34 13.60 10.18
C ALA A 38 1.78 13.96 9.77
N LEU A 39 2.40 13.18 8.87
CA LEU A 39 3.73 13.51 8.33
C LEU A 39 3.72 14.86 7.59
N LEU A 40 2.72 15.11 6.74
CA LEU A 40 2.61 16.39 6.03
C LEU A 40 2.42 17.57 6.98
N ALA A 41 1.67 17.40 8.06
CA ALA A 41 1.54 18.41 9.10
C ALA A 41 2.89 18.68 9.80
N ASN A 42 3.64 17.63 10.13
CA ASN A 42 4.96 17.75 10.74
C ASN A 42 5.96 18.45 9.81
N ILE A 43 5.93 18.15 8.50
CA ILE A 43 6.77 18.83 7.49
C ILE A 43 6.47 20.33 7.50
N ARG A 44 5.18 20.73 7.41
CA ARG A 44 4.80 22.15 7.44
C ARG A 44 5.23 22.84 8.73
N GLN A 45 5.12 22.16 9.86
CA GLN A 45 5.58 22.69 11.13
C GLN A 45 7.10 22.86 11.17
N ALA A 46 7.86 21.89 10.64
CA ALA A 46 9.31 21.96 10.54
C ALA A 46 9.77 23.06 9.58
N GLU A 47 9.07 23.28 8.47
CA GLU A 47 9.31 24.38 7.54
C GLU A 47 9.11 25.74 8.23
N ALA A 48 8.00 25.92 8.95
CA ALA A 48 7.73 27.14 9.70
C ALA A 48 8.79 27.38 10.80
N ALA A 49 9.20 26.34 11.51
CA ALA A 49 10.24 26.43 12.53
C ALA A 49 11.61 26.78 11.92
N LEU A 50 11.97 26.17 10.79
CA LEU A 50 13.22 26.48 10.07
C LEU A 50 13.24 27.92 9.57
N GLU A 51 12.12 28.41 9.05
CA GLU A 51 11.99 29.79 8.61
C GLU A 51 12.17 30.77 9.78
N GLN A 52 11.62 30.47 10.95
CA GLN A 52 11.87 31.26 12.15
C GLN A 52 13.36 31.24 12.54
N ILE A 53 13.99 30.07 12.53
CA ILE A 53 15.43 29.93 12.84
C ILE A 53 16.27 30.76 11.87
N ARG A 54 15.93 30.80 10.58
CA ARG A 54 16.64 31.61 9.56
C ARG A 54 16.51 33.10 9.83
N ARG A 55 15.34 33.57 10.24
CA ARG A 55 15.13 34.99 10.62
C ARG A 55 15.94 35.34 11.86
N ASP A 56 15.86 34.51 12.90
CA ASP A 56 16.64 34.70 14.14
C ASP A 56 18.15 34.68 13.86
N GLU A 57 18.63 33.79 12.99
CA GLU A 57 20.04 33.76 12.56
C GLU A 57 20.41 35.05 11.84
N ALA A 58 19.60 35.53 10.90
CA ALA A 58 19.87 36.76 10.16
C ALA A 58 19.92 37.99 11.08
N GLU A 59 18.96 38.12 12.00
CA GLU A 59 18.91 39.20 12.98
C GLU A 59 20.12 39.19 13.92
N ARG A 60 20.45 38.03 14.50
CA ARG A 60 21.59 37.90 15.41
C ARG A 60 22.92 38.09 14.68
N SER A 61 23.04 37.60 13.46
CA SER A 61 24.24 37.80 12.64
C SER A 61 24.43 39.28 12.29
N ALA A 62 23.34 39.99 11.97
CA ALA A 62 23.39 41.44 11.74
C ALA A 62 23.77 42.22 13.01
N GLN A 63 23.25 41.82 14.17
CA GLN A 63 23.63 42.41 15.47
C GLN A 63 25.12 42.21 15.75
N LEU A 64 25.61 40.97 15.68
CA LEU A 64 27.03 40.63 15.87
C LEU A 64 27.94 41.39 14.91
N LEU A 65 27.54 41.50 13.64
CA LEU A 65 28.27 42.30 12.66
C LEU A 65 28.33 43.77 13.08
N SER A 66 27.20 44.36 13.48
CA SER A 66 27.12 45.77 13.88
C SER A 66 27.95 46.08 15.12
N GLU A 67 28.03 45.15 16.08
CA GLU A 67 28.83 45.29 17.30
C GLU A 67 30.33 45.32 17.02
N HIS A 68 30.78 44.60 15.99
CA HIS A 68 32.19 44.42 15.67
C HIS A 68 32.67 45.25 14.47
N GLN A 69 31.76 45.86 13.72
CA GLN A 69 32.09 46.66 12.55
C GLN A 69 32.95 47.88 12.92
N GLY A 70 34.11 48.01 12.28
CA GLY A 70 35.02 49.14 12.50
C GLY A 70 35.83 49.07 13.81
N GLN A 71 35.71 47.99 14.59
CA GLN A 71 36.50 47.78 15.81
C GLN A 71 37.73 46.91 15.56
N VAL A 72 38.85 47.23 16.21
CA VAL A 72 40.03 46.35 16.25
C VAL A 72 39.81 45.31 17.35
N LEU A 73 39.49 44.08 16.94
CA LEU A 73 39.25 42.98 17.87
C LEU A 73 40.56 42.34 18.32
N ASN A 74 40.62 41.97 19.60
CA ASN A 74 41.66 41.07 20.08
C ASN A 74 41.40 39.63 19.60
N LEU A 75 42.43 38.78 19.62
CA LEU A 75 42.33 37.40 19.13
C LEU A 75 41.24 36.58 19.85
N GLN A 76 41.00 36.85 21.13
CA GLN A 76 39.99 36.14 21.92
C GLN A 76 38.57 36.52 21.47
N ALA A 77 38.31 37.82 21.24
CA ALA A 77 37.05 38.34 20.73
C ALA A 77 36.74 37.83 19.31
N LEU A 78 37.77 37.75 18.46
CA LEU A 78 37.62 37.18 17.12
C LEU A 78 37.24 35.68 17.18
N LYS A 79 37.84 34.92 18.10
CA LYS A 79 37.51 33.50 18.30
C LYS A 79 36.09 33.31 18.84
N SER A 80 35.63 34.16 19.77
CA SER A 80 34.27 34.09 20.30
C SER A 80 33.23 34.45 19.24
N TRP A 81 33.47 35.50 18.43
CA TRP A 81 32.59 35.86 17.32
C TRP A 81 32.47 34.71 16.32
N GLY A 82 33.60 34.14 15.87
CA GLY A 82 33.58 33.00 14.96
C GLY A 82 32.92 31.75 15.55
N ALA A 83 32.91 31.58 16.88
CA ALA A 83 32.17 30.49 17.53
C ALA A 83 30.65 30.76 17.55
N GLN A 84 30.23 32.00 17.77
CA GLN A 84 28.83 32.42 17.73
C GLN A 84 28.23 32.26 16.34
N GLU A 85 28.90 32.73 15.28
CA GLU A 85 28.42 32.53 13.90
C GLU A 85 28.28 31.04 13.56
N ARG A 86 29.30 30.24 13.87
CA ARG A 86 29.24 28.79 13.65
C ARG A 86 28.10 28.13 14.41
N SER A 87 27.80 28.60 15.63
CA SER A 87 26.67 28.11 16.42
C SER A 87 25.33 28.45 15.77
N LEU A 88 25.17 29.68 15.28
CA LEU A 88 23.95 30.12 14.58
C LEU A 88 23.73 29.27 13.32
N SER A 89 24.74 29.15 12.47
CA SER A 89 24.63 28.36 11.24
C SER A 89 24.49 26.86 11.51
N ALA A 90 25.09 26.33 12.57
CA ALA A 90 24.87 24.94 12.98
C ALA A 90 23.41 24.70 13.37
N ASN A 91 22.74 25.68 13.97
CA ASN A 91 21.33 25.56 14.31
C ASN A 91 20.45 25.44 13.06
N THR A 92 20.67 26.31 12.08
CA THR A 92 19.96 26.29 10.78
C THR A 92 20.22 25.00 10.03
N ARG A 93 21.47 24.51 10.01
CA ARG A 93 21.80 23.20 9.40
C ARG A 93 21.08 22.04 10.07
N ARG A 94 20.96 22.04 11.40
CA ARG A 94 20.18 21.01 12.10
C ARG A 94 18.70 21.05 11.71
N GLY A 95 18.11 22.25 11.61
CA GLY A 95 16.73 22.42 11.15
C GLY A 95 16.52 21.93 9.72
N MET A 96 17.44 22.23 8.80
CA MET A 96 17.41 21.71 7.43
C MET A 96 17.51 20.18 7.39
N GLY A 97 18.45 19.60 8.14
CA GLY A 97 18.59 18.13 8.20
C GLY A 97 17.36 17.42 8.77
N GLN A 98 16.67 18.03 9.74
CA GLN A 98 15.39 17.51 10.25
C GLN A 98 14.29 17.55 9.17
N LEU A 99 14.21 18.63 8.40
CA LEU A 99 13.25 18.77 7.30
C LEU A 99 13.52 17.74 6.19
N GLU A 100 14.78 17.57 5.80
CA GLU A 100 15.21 16.57 4.81
C GLU A 100 14.85 15.14 5.27
N ALA A 101 15.07 14.82 6.55
CA ALA A 101 14.69 13.53 7.10
C ALA A 101 13.17 13.27 7.04
N LEU A 102 12.35 14.30 7.30
CA LEU A 102 10.89 14.19 7.19
C LEU A 102 10.43 14.06 5.74
N GLN A 103 11.07 14.78 4.81
CA GLN A 103 10.81 14.66 3.38
C GLN A 103 11.19 13.27 2.86
N GLY A 104 12.32 12.70 3.32
CA GLY A 104 12.72 11.32 3.01
C GLY A 104 11.67 10.28 3.43
N GLN A 105 10.97 10.48 4.54
CA GLN A 105 9.89 9.59 4.98
C GLN A 105 8.64 9.65 4.08
N GLN A 106 8.50 10.66 3.22
CA GLN A 106 7.30 10.85 2.41
C GLN A 106 7.10 9.70 1.41
N GLU A 107 8.19 9.25 0.79
CA GLU A 107 8.15 8.15 -0.20
C GLU A 107 7.70 6.85 0.47
N GLU A 108 8.28 6.49 1.61
CA GLU A 108 7.90 5.30 2.39
C GLU A 108 6.41 5.32 2.79
N ARG A 109 5.90 6.48 3.21
CA ARG A 109 4.47 6.65 3.53
C ARG A 109 3.59 6.50 2.30
N GLN A 110 4.01 7.03 1.15
CA GLN A 110 3.28 6.85 -0.11
C GLN A 110 3.27 5.38 -0.55
N THR A 111 4.38 4.67 -0.44
CA THR A 111 4.45 3.23 -0.70
C THR A 111 3.49 2.45 0.20
N CYS A 112 3.43 2.80 1.49
CA CYS A 112 2.52 2.17 2.46
C CYS A 112 1.05 2.41 2.09
N VAL A 113 0.68 3.63 1.70
CA VAL A 113 -0.67 3.95 1.22
C VAL A 113 -0.99 3.18 -0.06
N GLY A 114 -0.06 3.14 -1.03
CA GLY A 114 -0.21 2.39 -2.27
C GLY A 114 -0.44 0.90 -2.03
N ARG A 115 0.36 0.29 -1.15
CA ARG A 115 0.20 -1.11 -0.75
C ARG A 115 -1.15 -1.37 -0.10
N ALA A 116 -1.60 -0.50 0.81
CA ALA A 116 -2.89 -0.63 1.46
C ALA A 116 -4.06 -0.50 0.45
N GLN A 117 -3.95 0.41 -0.52
CA GLN A 117 -4.94 0.53 -1.60
C GLN A 117 -5.03 -0.75 -2.44
N MET A 118 -3.88 -1.32 -2.82
CA MET A 118 -3.84 -2.59 -3.56
C MET A 118 -4.45 -3.75 -2.78
N GLN A 119 -4.29 -3.77 -1.45
CA GLN A 119 -4.92 -4.78 -0.60
C GLN A 119 -6.43 -4.62 -0.52
N VAL A 120 -6.93 -3.39 -0.42
CA VAL A 120 -8.37 -3.10 -0.44
C VAL A 120 -8.99 -3.57 -1.76
N THR A 121 -8.40 -3.18 -2.90
CA THR A 121 -8.92 -3.57 -4.22
C THR A 121 -8.91 -5.09 -4.41
N ALA A 122 -7.85 -5.77 -3.97
CA ALA A 122 -7.78 -7.23 -4.01
C ALA A 122 -8.88 -7.89 -3.15
N CYS A 123 -9.11 -7.38 -1.94
CA CYS A 123 -10.14 -7.93 -1.05
C CYS A 123 -11.55 -7.71 -1.59
N LEU A 124 -11.85 -6.52 -2.14
CA LEU A 124 -13.16 -6.21 -2.72
C LEU A 124 -13.48 -7.11 -3.92
N ARG A 125 -12.52 -7.32 -4.83
CA ARG A 125 -12.67 -8.27 -5.96
C ARG A 125 -13.01 -9.69 -5.49
N GLN A 126 -12.45 -10.13 -4.36
CA GLN A 126 -12.76 -11.46 -3.84
C GLN A 126 -14.16 -11.53 -3.21
N VAL A 127 -14.69 -10.42 -2.70
CA VAL A 127 -16.07 -10.33 -2.20
C VAL A 127 -17.05 -10.37 -3.39
N GLU A 128 -16.78 -9.58 -4.42
CA GLU A 128 -17.56 -9.55 -5.68
C GLU A 128 -17.65 -10.96 -6.29
N LYS A 129 -16.51 -11.65 -6.42
CA LYS A 129 -16.48 -13.03 -6.92
C LYS A 129 -17.38 -13.99 -6.14
N LEU A 130 -17.49 -13.85 -4.81
CA LEU A 130 -18.40 -14.70 -4.01
C LEU A 130 -19.86 -14.29 -4.15
N GLN A 131 -20.13 -13.02 -4.40
CA GLN A 131 -21.48 -12.52 -4.66
C GLN A 131 -21.99 -13.09 -5.98
N GLU A 132 -21.17 -13.08 -7.03
CA GLU A 132 -21.46 -13.71 -8.32
C GLU A 132 -21.70 -15.21 -8.18
N LEU A 133 -20.81 -15.94 -7.47
CA LEU A 133 -20.99 -17.38 -7.23
C LEU A 133 -22.28 -17.70 -6.49
N SER A 134 -22.65 -16.89 -5.50
CA SER A 134 -23.93 -17.06 -4.79
C SER A 134 -25.13 -16.87 -5.72
N LEU A 135 -25.05 -15.91 -6.64
CA LEU A 135 -26.09 -15.65 -7.62
C LEU A 135 -26.23 -16.82 -8.60
N LEU A 136 -25.11 -17.40 -9.04
CA LEU A 136 -25.11 -18.57 -9.93
C LEU A 136 -25.69 -19.81 -9.24
N LEU A 137 -25.28 -20.09 -8.00
CA LEU A 137 -25.81 -21.23 -7.23
C LEU A 137 -27.30 -21.08 -6.92
N ALA A 138 -27.80 -19.86 -6.69
CA ALA A 138 -29.22 -19.61 -6.52
C ALA A 138 -30.04 -19.86 -7.80
N GLN A 139 -29.42 -19.77 -8.98
CA GLN A 139 -30.04 -20.04 -10.28
C GLN A 139 -29.90 -21.50 -10.72
N GLU A 140 -29.02 -22.30 -10.11
CA GLU A 140 -28.82 -23.72 -10.42
C GLU A 140 -30.13 -24.55 -10.50
N PRO A 141 -31.16 -24.34 -9.64
CA PRO A 141 -32.44 -25.06 -9.75
C PRO A 141 -33.24 -24.73 -11.01
N THR A 142 -32.97 -23.60 -11.64
CA THR A 142 -33.63 -23.13 -12.87
C THR A 142 -32.88 -23.56 -14.13
N TRP A 143 -31.68 -24.12 -13.99
CA TRP A 143 -30.92 -24.59 -15.14
C TRP A 143 -31.54 -25.87 -15.70
N PRO A 144 -31.69 -26.00 -17.03
CA PRO A 144 -32.16 -27.24 -17.61
C PRO A 144 -31.20 -28.35 -17.17
N ARG A 145 -31.70 -29.33 -16.42
CA ARG A 145 -30.98 -30.58 -16.21
C ARG A 145 -30.75 -31.18 -17.59
N PHE A 146 -29.55 -31.00 -18.14
CA PHE A 146 -29.11 -31.82 -19.25
C PHE A 146 -29.15 -33.26 -18.75
N GLN A 147 -30.23 -33.97 -19.10
CA GLN A 147 -30.32 -35.41 -18.96
C GLN A 147 -29.23 -35.97 -19.88
N ILE A 148 -28.02 -36.14 -19.34
CA ILE A 148 -27.05 -37.05 -19.92
C ILE A 148 -27.65 -38.43 -19.65
N ASN A 149 -28.51 -38.88 -20.56
CA ASN A 149 -28.83 -40.30 -20.67
C ASN A 149 -27.50 -41.01 -20.90
N PRO A 150 -27.01 -41.87 -20.00
CA PRO A 150 -25.91 -42.75 -20.36
C PRO A 150 -26.42 -43.59 -21.55
N PRO A 151 -25.70 -43.64 -22.69
CA PRO A 151 -26.10 -44.54 -23.75
C PRO A 151 -26.09 -45.95 -23.16
N SER A 152 -27.25 -46.61 -23.23
CA SER A 152 -27.45 -47.99 -22.81
C SER A 152 -26.35 -48.84 -23.43
N VAL A 153 -25.42 -49.34 -22.60
CA VAL A 153 -24.38 -50.28 -23.04
C VAL A 153 -25.05 -51.64 -23.25
N HIS A 154 -25.77 -51.76 -24.37
CA HIS A 154 -26.02 -53.03 -25.03
C HIS A 154 -25.18 -53.04 -26.31
N ALA A 155 -23.87 -53.13 -26.15
CA ALA A 155 -22.99 -53.56 -27.23
C ALA A 155 -22.53 -54.99 -26.89
N ARG A 156 -23.01 -55.91 -27.72
CA ARG A 156 -22.62 -57.32 -27.74
C ARG A 156 -21.09 -57.43 -27.79
N VAL A 157 -20.56 -58.33 -26.98
CA VAL A 157 -19.22 -58.89 -27.15
C VAL A 157 -19.17 -59.55 -28.53
N THR A 158 -18.45 -58.94 -29.46
CA THR A 158 -17.76 -59.67 -30.53
C THR A 158 -16.38 -59.08 -30.68
N ASP A 159 -15.44 -59.91 -30.24
CA ASP A 159 -14.02 -59.97 -30.56
C ASP A 159 -13.72 -59.58 -32.02
N GLU A 160 -12.76 -58.68 -32.23
CA GLU A 160 -11.69 -58.85 -33.24
C GLU A 160 -10.70 -57.68 -33.21
N ARG A 161 -9.49 -58.02 -32.75
CA ARG A 161 -8.16 -57.59 -33.20
C ARG A 161 -8.03 -56.30 -34.05
N SER A 162 -7.04 -55.54 -33.61
CA SER A 162 -5.98 -54.87 -34.40
C SER A 162 -6.04 -53.34 -34.51
N GLU A 163 -4.86 -52.76 -34.29
CA GLU A 163 -4.40 -51.42 -34.68
C GLU A 163 -4.60 -50.25 -33.68
N SER A 164 -3.61 -50.11 -32.81
CA SER A 164 -2.98 -48.83 -32.42
C SER A 164 -1.56 -48.81 -33.02
N PRO A 165 -0.82 -47.67 -33.12
CA PRO A 165 -1.06 -46.31 -32.57
C PRO A 165 -0.72 -45.17 -33.58
N GLN A 166 -0.82 -43.89 -33.17
CA GLN A 166 0.02 -42.73 -33.57
C GLN A 166 -0.74 -41.41 -33.82
N TRP A 167 -1.37 -40.79 -32.81
CA TRP A 167 -1.83 -39.38 -32.92
C TRP A 167 -1.62 -38.51 -31.66
N TRP A 168 -0.81 -38.93 -30.69
CA TRP A 168 -0.54 -38.14 -29.46
C TRP A 168 0.89 -37.61 -29.38
N ALA A 169 1.39 -37.00 -30.45
CA ALA A 169 2.64 -36.24 -30.44
C ALA A 169 2.48 -34.89 -31.16
N SER A 170 1.66 -34.01 -30.59
CA SER A 170 1.72 -32.55 -30.83
C SER A 170 0.88 -31.82 -29.80
N CYS A 171 1.49 -31.47 -28.67
CA CYS A 171 1.02 -30.39 -27.78
C CYS A 171 2.04 -30.09 -26.66
N LEU A 172 3.31 -29.92 -27.01
CA LEU A 172 4.33 -29.42 -26.08
C LEU A 172 5.46 -28.71 -26.83
N GLN A 173 5.14 -27.57 -27.44
CA GLN A 173 6.06 -26.44 -27.71
C GLN A 173 5.36 -25.33 -28.50
N SER A 174 4.89 -24.29 -27.80
CA SER A 174 5.08 -22.86 -28.11
C SER A 174 4.32 -22.02 -27.10
#